data_AF-A0A6J4LGV1-F1
#
_entry.id   AF-A0A6J4LGV1-F1
#
_cell.length_a   1.000
_cell.length_b   1.000
_cell.length_c   1.000
_cell.angle_alpha   90.00
_cell.angle_beta   90.00
_cell.angle_gamma   90.00
#
_symmetry.space_group_name_H-M   'P 1'
#
loop_
_entity.id
_entity.type
_entity.pdbx_description
1 polymer ?
#
loop_
_entity_poly.entity_id
_entity_poly.type
_entity_poly.pdbx_seq_one_letter_code
_entity_poly.pdbx_strand_id
1 'polypeptide(L)' 'TTAPLVVNVSCALSQKSWLPLAGVLEVTPEAGTKRTVSYGSGDCDRTLSVTANGRTWDITLRQ' A
#
# COMPACT_ATOMS: atom_id res chain seq x y z
N THR A 1 1.29 6.15 -12.24
CA THR A 1 1.32 4.81 -12.88
C THR A 1 0.79 3.81 -11.88
N THR A 2 -0.11 2.93 -12.28
CA THR A 2 -0.60 1.83 -11.42
C THR A 2 0.28 0.59 -11.60
N ALA A 3 0.39 -0.21 -10.56
CA ALA A 3 1.03 -1.53 -10.58
C ALA A 3 0.16 -2.52 -9.81
N PRO A 4 0.10 -3.80 -10.22
CA PRO A 4 -0.78 -4.78 -9.58
C PRO A 4 -0.46 -4.91 -8.10
N LEU A 5 -1.52 -4.98 -7.29
CA LEU A 5 -1.41 -5.24 -5.86
C LEU A 5 -1.06 -6.71 -5.64
N VAL A 6 -0.01 -6.97 -4.87
CA VAL A 6 0.48 -8.31 -4.55
C VAL A 6 0.26 -8.59 -3.08
N VAL A 7 -0.39 -9.71 -2.79
CA VAL A 7 -0.55 -10.24 -1.43
C VAL A 7 0.32 -11.47 -1.29
N ASN A 8 1.15 -11.51 -0.24
CA ASN A 8 1.87 -12.72 0.11
C ASN A 8 1.01 -13.57 1.06
N VAL A 9 0.63 -14.76 0.62
CA VAL A 9 -0.25 -15.67 1.37
C VAL A 9 0.39 -16.14 2.68
N SER A 10 1.71 -16.35 2.73
CA SER A 10 2.37 -16.77 3.97
C SER A 10 2.35 -15.65 5.02
N CYS A 11 2.54 -14.40 4.60
CA CYS A 11 2.36 -13.23 5.46
C CYS A 11 0.89 -13.10 5.89
N ALA A 12 -0.05 -13.31 4.97
CA ALA A 12 -1.47 -13.18 5.26
C ALA A 12 -1.97 -14.22 6.28
N LEU A 13 -1.47 -15.44 6.23
CA LEU A 13 -1.80 -16.48 7.19
C LEU A 13 -1.11 -16.27 8.54
N SER A 14 0.19 -15.93 8.54
CA SER A 14 0.97 -15.73 9.77
C SER A 14 0.53 -14.49 10.54
N GLN A 15 0.20 -13.41 9.83
CA GLN A 15 -0.24 -12.16 10.42
C GLN A 15 -1.77 -12.00 10.44
N LYS A 16 -2.54 -12.96 9.90
CA LYS A 16 -4.01 -12.86 9.77
C LYS A 16 -4.47 -11.57 9.08
N SER A 17 -3.75 -11.12 8.06
CA SER A 17 -4.02 -9.87 7.34
C SER A 17 -3.77 -10.00 5.85
N TRP A 18 -4.81 -9.75 5.05
CA TRP A 18 -4.78 -9.84 3.59
C TRP A 18 -4.36 -8.53 2.91
N LEU A 19 -3.62 -7.67 3.64
CA LEU A 19 -3.17 -6.40 3.09
C LEU A 19 -2.13 -6.64 1.98
N PRO A 20 -2.22 -5.92 0.84
CA PRO A 20 -1.17 -5.94 -0.16
C PRO A 20 0.17 -5.49 0.43
N LEU A 21 1.24 -6.17 0.05
CA LEU A 21 2.62 -5.89 0.48
C LEU A 21 3.49 -5.37 -0.66
N ALA A 22 2.95 -5.31 -1.87
CA ALA A 22 3.59 -4.73 -3.03
C ALA A 22 2.55 -4.20 -4.00
N GLY A 23 2.99 -3.28 -4.86
CA GLY A 23 2.15 -2.68 -5.90
C GLY A 23 1.85 -1.21 -5.65
N VAL A 24 1.24 -0.59 -6.66
CA VAL A 24 0.96 0.85 -6.69
C VAL A 24 -0.49 1.08 -7.08
N LEU A 25 -1.26 1.61 -6.14
CA LEU A 25 -2.66 1.97 -6.34
C LEU A 25 -2.77 3.49 -6.53
N GLU A 26 -3.47 3.91 -7.58
CA GLU A 26 -3.87 5.30 -7.74
C GLU A 26 -5.33 5.46 -7.32
N VAL A 27 -5.57 6.38 -6.41
CA VAL A 27 -6.91 6.70 -5.89
C VAL A 27 -7.27 8.11 -6.31
N THR A 28 -8.34 8.26 -7.08
CA THR A 28 -8.91 9.57 -7.44
C THR A 28 -10.21 9.75 -6.67
N PRO A 29 -10.25 10.58 -5.62
CA PRO A 29 -11.48 10.88 -4.91
C PRO A 29 -12.43 11.67 -5.82
N GLU A 30 -13.74 11.47 -5.65
CA GLU A 30 -14.78 12.14 -6.44
C GLU A 30 -14.66 13.69 -6.41
N ALA A 31 -14.15 14.24 -5.30
CA ALA A 31 -13.90 15.67 -5.13
C ALA A 31 -12.49 15.98 -4.58
N GLY A 32 -11.42 15.45 -5.17
CA GLY A 32 -10.07 15.76 -4.68
C GLY A 32 -8.91 15.36 -5.56
N THR A 33 -7.71 15.62 -5.05
CA THR A 33 -6.47 15.33 -5.77
C THR A 33 -6.17 13.83 -5.79
N LYS A 34 -5.71 13.36 -6.94
CA LYS A 34 -5.20 12.00 -7.14
C LYS A 34 -4.10 11.68 -6.13
N ARG A 35 -4.21 10.51 -5.48
CA ARG A 35 -3.26 9.99 -4.51
C ARG A 35 -2.65 8.71 -5.02
N THR A 36 -1.39 8.48 -4.70
CA THR A 36 -0.70 7.23 -5.03
C THR A 36 -0.35 6.52 -3.73
N VAL A 37 -0.71 5.25 -3.61
CA VAL A 37 -0.38 4.39 -2.48
C VAL A 37 0.58 3.33 -2.99
N SER A 38 1.79 3.30 -2.43
CA SER A 38 2.82 2.30 -2.71
C SER A 38 2.90 1.34 -1.53
N TYR A 39 2.64 0.06 -1.75
CA TYR A 39 2.58 -0.95 -0.69
C TYR A 39 3.92 -1.62 -0.38
N GLY A 40 5.04 -1.17 -0.97
CA GLY A 40 6.38 -1.72 -0.71
C GLY A 40 6.84 -2.77 -1.74
N SER A 41 7.82 -3.60 -1.35
CA SER A 41 8.52 -4.59 -2.21
C SER A 41 8.02 -6.04 -2.05
N GLY A 42 7.10 -6.32 -1.14
CA GLY A 42 6.53 -7.66 -0.93
C GLY A 42 7.05 -8.41 0.29
N ASP A 43 7.83 -7.76 1.17
CA ASP A 43 8.24 -8.34 2.44
C ASP A 43 7.06 -8.42 3.42
N CYS A 44 7.08 -9.34 4.39
CA CYS A 44 6.06 -9.37 5.46
C CYS A 44 6.15 -8.17 6.42
N ASP A 45 6.87 -7.10 6.03
CA ASP A 45 6.85 -5.84 6.73
C ASP A 45 5.50 -5.15 6.52
N ARG A 46 5.11 -4.35 7.50
CA ARG A 46 3.78 -3.71 7.54
C ARG A 46 3.87 -2.26 7.09
N THR A 47 4.69 -1.98 6.08
CA THR A 47 4.98 -0.60 5.67
C THR A 47 4.33 -0.28 4.33
N LEU A 48 3.75 0.91 4.22
CA LEU A 48 3.31 1.48 2.95
C LEU A 48 3.63 2.96 2.90
N SER A 49 3.83 3.49 1.70
CA SER A 49 4.07 4.91 1.48
C SER A 49 2.91 5.52 0.68
N VAL A 50 2.29 6.55 1.23
CA VAL A 50 1.26 7.33 0.53
C VAL A 50 1.91 8.60 -0.01
N THR A 51 1.71 8.90 -1.29
CA THR A 51 2.12 10.16 -1.90
C THR A 51 0.91 10.95 -2.36
N ALA A 52 0.81 12.21 -1.94
CA ALA A 52 -0.19 13.16 -2.41
C ALA A 52 0.40 14.57 -2.43
N ASN A 53 0.12 15.33 -3.50
CA ASN A 53 0.60 16.71 -3.66
C ASN A 53 2.12 16.86 -3.49
N GLY A 54 2.90 15.88 -3.97
CA GLY A 54 4.37 15.87 -3.86
C GLY A 54 4.92 15.58 -2.46
N ARG A 55 4.06 15.30 -1.47
CA ARG A 55 4.46 14.87 -0.14
C ARG A 55 4.25 13.37 0.01
N THR A 56 5.20 12.72 0.67
CA THR A 56 5.18 11.28 0.96
C THR A 56 5.06 11.06 2.46
N TRP A 57 4.20 10.12 2.86
CA TRP A 57 4.02 9.67 4.23
C TRP A 57 4.23 8.17 4.31
N ASP A 58 5.16 7.75 5.15
CA ASP A 58 5.36 6.34 5.47
C ASP A 58 4.45 5.95 6.63
N ILE A 59 3.70 4.87 6.43
CA ILE A 59 2.68 4.38 7.34
C ILE A 59 3.04 2.95 7.74
N THR A 60 3.16 2.72 9.04
CA THR A 60 3.19 1.37 9.61
C THR A 60 1.78 0.93 9.95
N LEU A 61 1.32 -0.15 9.31
CA LEU A 61 0.02 -0.75 9.58
C LEU A 61 0.05 -1.48 10.92
N ARG A 62 -0.74 -1.01 11.89
CA ARG A 62 -0.94 -1.70 13.17
C ARG A 62 -2.17 -2.62 13.07
N GLN A 63 -2.07 -3.79 13.69
CA GLN A 63 -3.15 -4.77 13.82
C GLN A 63 -3.85 -4.64 15.16
#